data_AF-X1AJQ5-F1
#
_entry.id   AF-X1AJQ5-F1
#
_cell.length_a   1.000
_cell.length_b   1.000
_cell.length_c   1.000
_cell.angle_alpha   90.00
_cell.angle_beta   90.00
_cell.angle_gamma   90.00
#
_symmetry.space_group_name_H-M   'P 1'
#
loop_
_entity.id
_entity.type
_entity.pdbx_description
1 polymer ?
#
loop_
_entity_poly.entity_id
_entity_poly.type
_entity_poly.pdbx_seq_one_letter_code
_entity_poly.pdbx_strand_id
1 'polypeptide(L)'
;NFMILEWNGTNYSVKYEKDWPGEGMLIESLNVGDVDDDGLPEVCAGTDIVHILQWDGLTYVEEAVIDVTFGDLAVLNIGDCDNDGKNEINVAPVFVEDGEDYISWIFKYGWES
;
A
#
# COMPACT_ATOMS: atom_id res chain seq x y z
N ASN A 1 3.91 13.96 0.07
CA ASN A 1 3.52 14.07 1.49
C ASN A 1 2.29 13.23 1.73
N PHE A 2 2.52 12.07 2.35
CA PHE A 2 1.51 11.12 2.79
C PHE A 2 1.35 11.24 4.31
N MET A 3 0.11 11.14 4.80
CA MET A 3 -0.20 11.23 6.23
C MET A 3 -1.29 10.25 6.64
N ILE A 4 -1.15 9.69 7.84
CA ILE A 4 -2.22 9.00 8.56
C ILE A 4 -2.61 9.86 9.75
N LEU A 5 -3.90 10.16 9.86
CA LEU A 5 -4.47 11.03 10.88
C LEU A 5 -5.44 10.24 11.76
N GLU A 6 -5.37 10.43 13.09
CA GLU A 6 -6.33 9.87 14.04
C GLU A 6 -7.23 10.97 14.61
N TRP A 7 -8.53 10.72 14.66
CA TRP A 7 -9.48 11.55 15.40
C TRP A 7 -9.44 11.21 16.89
N ASN A 8 -9.05 12.16 17.73
CA ASN A 8 -8.96 11.97 19.18
C ASN A 8 -10.23 12.39 19.95
N GLY A 9 -11.36 12.60 19.26
CA GLY A 9 -12.60 13.09 19.86
C GLY A 9 -12.81 14.61 19.74
N THR A 10 -11.76 15.40 19.49
CA THR A 10 -11.85 16.86 19.36
C THR A 10 -11.13 17.44 18.14
N ASN A 11 -10.04 16.82 17.72
CA ASN A 11 -9.28 17.19 16.53
C ASN A 11 -8.62 15.95 15.91
N TYR A 12 -8.07 16.14 14.71
CA TYR A 12 -7.19 15.16 14.10
C TYR A 12 -5.74 15.42 14.54
N SER A 13 -5.05 14.36 14.95
CA SER A 13 -3.62 14.37 15.21
C SER A 13 -2.89 13.47 14.21
N VAL A 14 -1.73 13.91 13.74
CA VAL A 14 -0.86 13.11 12.87
C VAL A 14 -0.33 11.90 13.64
N LYS A 15 -0.57 10.70 13.11
CA LYS A 15 0.01 9.45 13.60
C LYS A 15 1.23 9.04 12.80
N TYR A 16 1.22 9.32 11.51
CA TYR A 16 2.32 9.00 10.62
C TYR A 16 2.37 10.03 9.51
N GLU A 17 3.58 10.39 9.11
CA GLU A 17 3.84 11.28 7.99
C GLU A 17 5.10 10.80 7.28
N LYS A 18 5.04 10.74 5.95
CA LYS A 18 6.16 10.30 5.14
C LYS A 18 6.17 11.02 3.80
N ASP A 19 7.38 11.34 3.38
CA ASP A 19 7.71 11.71 2.01
C ASP A 19 8.65 10.64 1.44
N TRP A 20 8.40 10.25 0.20
CA TRP A 20 9.20 9.32 -0.56
C TRP A 20 9.87 10.05 -1.73
N PRO A 21 11.01 10.71 -1.50
CA PRO A 21 11.65 11.52 -2.52
C PRO A 21 12.31 10.65 -3.59
N GLY A 22 11.95 10.91 -4.85
CA GLY A 22 12.49 10.19 -6.00
C GLY A 22 11.61 9.05 -6.51
N GLU A 23 10.50 8.80 -5.83
CA GLU A 23 9.46 7.84 -6.24
C GLU A 23 8.34 8.53 -7.03
N GLY A 24 7.49 7.71 -7.64
CA GLY A 24 6.29 8.11 -8.40
C GLY A 24 5.23 8.80 -7.54
N MET A 25 4.21 9.31 -8.20
CA MET A 25 3.13 10.02 -7.53
C MET A 25 2.18 9.06 -6.81
N LEU A 26 1.89 9.34 -5.55
CA LEU A 26 0.74 8.76 -4.86
C LEU A 26 -0.52 9.55 -5.28
N ILE A 27 -1.34 8.96 -6.16
CA ILE A 27 -2.54 9.63 -6.72
C ILE A 27 -3.81 9.09 -6.05
N GLU A 28 -4.04 7.78 -6.13
CA GLU A 28 -5.24 7.09 -5.57
C GLU A 28 -4.91 5.68 -5.03
N SER A 29 -3.63 5.30 -5.07
CA SER A 29 -3.16 3.97 -4.69
C SER A 29 -3.02 3.83 -3.17
N LEU A 30 -4.16 3.83 -2.47
CA LEU A 30 -4.24 3.68 -1.01
C LEU A 30 -5.35 2.71 -0.63
N ASN A 31 -5.04 1.76 0.24
CA ASN A 31 -6.05 0.86 0.82
C ASN A 31 -5.61 0.36 2.20
N VAL A 32 -6.56 -0.20 2.95
CA VAL A 32 -6.35 -0.74 4.29
C VAL A 32 -6.94 -2.14 4.36
N GLY A 33 -6.14 -3.09 4.82
CA GLY A 33 -6.55 -4.48 4.96
C GLY A 33 -5.43 -5.33 5.54
N ASP A 34 -5.79 -6.46 6.13
CA ASP A 34 -4.87 -7.45 6.68
C ASP A 34 -4.23 -8.23 5.52
N VAL A 35 -3.01 -7.86 5.14
CA VAL A 35 -2.32 -8.37 3.93
C VAL A 35 -1.39 -9.55 4.21
N ASP A 36 -1.12 -9.84 5.48
CA ASP A 36 -0.24 -10.93 5.94
C ASP A 36 -0.88 -11.89 6.96
N ASP A 37 -2.15 -11.66 7.35
CA ASP A 37 -2.99 -12.48 8.24
C ASP A 37 -2.43 -12.62 9.65
N ASP A 38 -1.80 -11.54 10.14
CA ASP A 38 -1.44 -11.38 11.54
C ASP A 38 -2.64 -10.97 12.41
N GLY A 39 -3.78 -10.62 11.78
CA GLY A 39 -5.03 -10.20 12.43
C GLY A 39 -5.13 -8.70 12.70
N LEU A 40 -4.16 -7.91 12.25
CA LEU A 40 -4.16 -6.46 12.23
C LEU A 40 -4.25 -5.97 10.77
N PRO A 41 -4.85 -4.80 10.52
CA PRO A 41 -4.89 -4.25 9.17
C PRO A 41 -3.71 -3.31 8.90
N GLU A 42 -3.09 -3.47 7.74
CA GLU A 42 -2.00 -2.62 7.26
C GLU A 42 -2.55 -1.49 6.39
N VAL A 43 -1.82 -0.38 6.34
CA VAL A 43 -2.04 0.67 5.34
C VAL A 43 -1.08 0.44 4.18
N CYS A 44 -1.62 0.15 3.00
CA CYS A 44 -0.85 0.03 1.77
C CYS A 44 -0.90 1.33 0.97
N ALA A 45 0.27 1.84 0.58
CA ALA A 45 0.43 3.06 -0.21
C ALA A 45 1.30 2.82 -1.44
N GLY A 46 0.75 3.05 -2.63
CA GLY A 46 1.46 2.94 -3.89
C GLY A 46 1.93 4.29 -4.44
N THR A 47 3.23 4.40 -4.66
CA THR A 47 3.89 5.44 -5.45
C THR A 47 4.08 4.89 -6.87
N ASP A 48 5.32 4.61 -7.28
CA ASP A 48 5.68 3.64 -8.31
C ASP A 48 6.00 2.25 -7.74
N ILE A 49 6.20 2.18 -6.42
CA ILE A 49 6.36 0.96 -5.61
C ILE A 49 5.26 0.90 -4.54
N VAL A 50 5.11 -0.24 -3.86
CA VAL A 50 4.09 -0.39 -2.80
C VAL A 50 4.75 -0.44 -1.43
N HIS A 51 4.35 0.48 -0.54
CA HIS A 51 4.73 0.50 0.87
C HIS A 51 3.62 -0.14 1.71
N ILE A 52 4.00 -1.01 2.64
CA ILE A 52 3.08 -1.68 3.58
C ILE A 52 3.41 -1.19 4.99
N LEU A 53 2.43 -0.57 5.65
CA LEU A 53 2.61 0.08 6.94
C LEU A 53 1.80 -0.62 8.04
N GLN A 54 2.49 -1.17 9.03
CA GLN A 54 1.91 -1.84 10.21
C GLN A 54 1.70 -0.85 11.36
N TRP A 55 0.64 -1.05 12.14
CA TRP A 55 0.48 -0.38 13.43
C TRP A 55 1.28 -1.09 14.55
N ASP A 56 2.17 -0.38 15.23
CA ASP A 56 3.03 -0.97 16.29
C ASP A 56 2.47 -0.84 17.71
N GLY A 57 1.24 -0.31 17.86
CA GLY A 57 0.65 0.04 19.15
C GLY A 57 0.74 1.52 19.53
N LEU A 58 1.60 2.30 18.85
CA LEU A 58 1.83 3.72 19.10
C LEU A 58 1.80 4.57 17.83
N THR A 59 2.39 4.09 16.74
CA THR A 59 2.53 4.73 15.43
C THR A 59 2.45 3.67 14.32
N TYR A 60 2.49 4.12 13.07
CA TYR A 60 2.77 3.23 11.95
C TYR A 60 4.27 3.10 11.70
N VAL A 61 4.70 1.92 11.29
CA VAL A 61 6.05 1.59 10.83
C VAL A 61 5.98 0.95 9.45
N GLU A 62 6.98 1.20 8.60
CA GLU A 62 7.07 0.53 7.30
C GLU A 62 7.57 -0.89 7.53
N GLU A 63 6.68 -1.85 7.34
CA GLU A 63 6.95 -3.27 7.59
C GLU A 63 7.62 -3.91 6.37
N ALA A 64 7.14 -3.56 5.17
CA ALA A 64 7.67 -4.06 3.92
C ALA A 64 7.48 -3.07 2.76
N VAL A 65 8.22 -3.34 1.69
CA VAL A 65 8.15 -2.64 0.40
C VAL A 65 8.15 -3.70 -0.71
N ILE A 66 7.21 -3.56 -1.66
CA ILE A 66 7.20 -4.32 -2.90
C ILE A 66 7.73 -3.40 -4.00
N ASP A 67 8.98 -3.64 -4.44
CA ASP A 67 9.76 -2.75 -5.29
C ASP A 67 9.88 -3.22 -6.75
N VAL A 68 8.96 -4.10 -7.18
CA VAL A 68 8.95 -4.69 -8.53
C VAL A 68 7.90 -4.06 -9.46
N THR A 69 7.09 -3.14 -8.96
CA THR A 69 6.12 -2.38 -9.77
C THR A 69 6.78 -1.16 -10.42
N PHE A 70 6.06 -0.52 -11.35
CA PHE A 70 6.51 0.69 -12.02
C PHE A 70 5.31 1.54 -12.47
N GLY A 71 5.60 2.79 -12.85
CA GLY A 71 4.61 3.78 -13.25
C GLY A 71 3.86 4.37 -12.06
N ASP A 72 3.14 5.49 -12.25
CA ASP A 72 2.36 6.08 -11.17
C ASP A 72 1.14 5.20 -10.88
N LEU A 73 1.14 4.55 -9.72
CA LEU A 73 0.05 3.69 -9.27
C LEU A 73 -1.19 4.52 -8.90
N ALA A 74 -2.35 4.11 -9.38
CA ALA A 74 -3.64 4.69 -8.99
C ALA A 74 -4.64 3.66 -8.49
N VAL A 75 -4.41 2.38 -8.80
CA VAL A 75 -5.24 1.29 -8.31
C VAL A 75 -4.46 0.57 -7.22
N LEU A 76 -5.04 0.48 -6.02
CA LEU A 76 -4.63 -0.46 -4.97
C LEU A 76 -5.88 -1.05 -4.33
N ASN A 77 -6.04 -2.36 -4.48
CA ASN A 77 -7.12 -3.12 -3.83
C ASN A 77 -6.52 -4.23 -3.00
N ILE A 78 -7.12 -4.46 -1.83
CA ILE A 78 -6.78 -5.58 -0.95
C ILE A 78 -7.98 -6.52 -0.93
N GLY A 79 -7.74 -7.81 -1.19
CA GLY A 79 -8.77 -8.83 -1.11
C GLY A 79 -8.35 -10.18 -1.70
N ASP A 80 -9.12 -11.20 -1.37
CA ASP A 80 -8.95 -12.58 -1.83
C ASP A 80 -9.26 -12.73 -3.33
N CYS A 81 -8.23 -12.53 -4.15
CA CYS A 81 -8.28 -12.53 -5.61
C CYS A 81 -8.16 -13.95 -6.18
N ASP A 82 -7.58 -14.89 -5.43
CA ASP A 82 -7.41 -16.28 -5.87
C ASP A 82 -8.30 -17.32 -5.16
N ASN A 83 -9.12 -16.89 -4.20
CA ASN A 83 -10.07 -17.67 -3.41
C ASN A 83 -9.43 -18.71 -2.47
N ASP A 84 -8.24 -18.43 -1.94
CA ASP A 84 -7.61 -19.29 -0.93
C ASP A 84 -7.92 -18.89 0.53
N GLY A 85 -8.72 -17.83 0.71
CA GLY A 85 -9.14 -17.31 2.01
C GLY A 85 -8.19 -16.29 2.61
N LYS A 86 -7.16 -15.86 1.87
CA LYS A 86 -6.19 -14.84 2.27
C LYS A 86 -6.32 -13.62 1.37
N ASN A 87 -5.87 -12.45 1.84
CA ASN A 87 -5.93 -11.25 1.02
C ASN A 87 -4.66 -11.10 0.17
N GLU A 88 -4.86 -10.69 -1.09
CA GLU A 88 -3.79 -10.23 -1.98
C GLU A 88 -3.84 -8.71 -2.16
N ILE A 89 -2.73 -8.15 -2.59
CA ILE A 89 -2.60 -6.75 -2.99
C ILE A 89 -2.63 -6.69 -4.53
N ASN A 90 -3.69 -6.14 -5.11
CA ASN A 90 -3.80 -5.84 -6.54
C ASN A 90 -3.44 -4.38 -6.79
N VAL A 91 -2.46 -4.14 -7.67
CA VAL A 91 -2.06 -2.79 -8.08
C VAL A 91 -1.91 -2.64 -9.59
N ALA A 92 -2.12 -1.42 -10.09
CA ALA A 92 -1.89 -1.08 -11.48
C ALA A 92 -1.56 0.42 -11.65
N PRO A 93 -0.74 0.79 -12.67
CA PRO A 93 -0.39 2.17 -12.95
C PRO A 93 -1.47 2.85 -13.79
N VAL A 94 -1.66 4.15 -13.56
CA VAL A 94 -2.42 5.04 -14.46
C VAL A 94 -1.51 5.73 -15.47
N PHE A 95 -0.24 5.93 -15.13
CA PHE A 95 0.79 6.45 -16.03
C PHE A 95 2.00 5.51 -16.04
N VAL A 96 2.53 5.23 -17.23
CA VAL A 96 3.76 4.46 -17.45
C VAL A 96 4.65 5.22 -18.43
N GLU A 97 5.94 4.93 -18.47
CA GLU A 97 6.86 5.56 -19.42
C GLU A 97 6.64 5.08 -20.87
N ASP A 98 7.18 5.81 -21.85
CA ASP A 98 7.09 5.40 -23.26
C ASP A 98 7.83 4.07 -23.49
N GLY A 99 7.11 3.10 -24.03
CA GLY A 99 7.61 1.74 -24.25
C GLY A 99 7.33 0.74 -23.12
N GLU A 100 6.71 1.18 -22.02
CA GLU A 100 6.19 0.28 -20.98
C GLU A 100 4.74 -0.13 -21.25
N ASP A 101 4.41 -1.37 -20.90
CA ASP A 101 3.04 -1.88 -20.99
C ASP A 101 2.26 -1.54 -19.72
N TYR A 102 0.96 -1.24 -19.88
CA TYR A 102 0.04 -1.26 -18.77
C TYR A 102 -0.14 -2.70 -18.27
N ILE A 103 0.15 -2.90 -16.99
CA ILE A 103 0.13 -4.19 -16.31
C ILE A 103 -0.65 -4.07 -15.00
N SER A 104 -1.24 -5.17 -14.55
CA SER A 104 -1.77 -5.31 -13.20
C SER A 104 -0.98 -6.40 -12.49
N TRP A 105 -0.54 -6.10 -11.28
CA TRP A 105 0.12 -7.05 -10.40
C TRP A 105 -0.85 -7.52 -9.32
N ILE A 106 -0.69 -8.76 -8.90
CA ILE A 106 -1.37 -9.34 -7.74
C ILE A 106 -0.28 -9.97 -6.88
N PHE A 107 -0.13 -9.47 -5.66
CA PHE A 107 0.93 -9.89 -4.73
C PHE A 107 0.37 -10.63 -3.53
N LYS A 108 1.12 -11.65 -3.13
CA LYS A 108 1.02 -12.33 -1.83
C LYS A 108 2.21 -11.90 -0.97
N TYR A 109 1.95 -11.21 0.14
CA TYR A 109 2.95 -10.74 1.10
C TYR A 109 2.79 -11.48 2.44
N GLY A 110 3.88 -11.79 3.15
CA GLY A 110 3.82 -12.52 4.42
C GLY A 110 3.52 -14.03 4.31
N TRP A 111 3.24 -14.53 3.12
CA TRP A 111 2.87 -15.93 2.86
C TRP A 111 4.05 -16.78 2.39
N GLU A 112 4.24 -17.97 2.97
CA GLU A 112 5.08 -18.99 2.34
C GLU A 112 4.33 -19.61 1.16
N SER A 113 4.99 -19.67 0.00
CA SER A 113 4.50 -20.26 -1.25
C SER A 113 4.28 -21.76 -1.18
#